data_AF-A0A520B994-F1
#
_entry.id   AF-A0A520B994-F1
#
_cell.length_a   1.000
_cell.length_b   1.000
_cell.length_c   1.000
_cell.angle_alpha   90.00
_cell.angle_beta   90.00
_cell.angle_gamma   90.00
#
_symmetry.space_group_name_H-M   'P 1'
#
loop_
_entity.id
_entity.type
_entity.pdbx_description
1 polymer ?
#
loop_
_entity_poly.entity_id
_entity_poly.type
_entity_poly.pdbx_seq_one_letter_code
_entity_poly.pdbx_strand_id
1 'polypeptide(L)'
;MLMRAIFLVAVLAVSGAPALAQSRSMNSVPEAHEQSINGQNSVRDEHRPTARQLNTSAGRYYRMRSRARAQDRMDRRAYAAAITARHDRAVNRYDRRYLRQQTAYTNAMAAWRRQVAACKHGNRRACKAPSPRVANFY
;
A
#
# COMPACT_ATOMS: atom_id res chain seq x y z
N MET A 1 -10.22 32.14 -43.66
CA MET A 1 -9.18 32.86 -42.91
C MET A 1 -8.71 31.92 -41.80
N LEU A 2 -7.61 31.16 -41.97
CA LEU A 2 -6.23 31.48 -41.55
C LEU A 2 -6.15 31.84 -40.04
N MET A 3 -5.36 31.26 -39.13
CA MET A 3 -4.13 30.43 -39.11
C MET A 3 -4.09 29.69 -37.75
N ARG A 4 -3.80 28.38 -37.65
CA ARG A 4 -2.46 27.75 -37.46
C ARG A 4 -1.58 28.33 -36.34
N ALA A 5 -1.31 27.51 -35.31
CA ALA A 5 0.05 27.33 -34.76
C ALA A 5 0.14 26.00 -33.98
N ILE A 6 0.82 25.04 -34.60
CA ILE A 6 1.34 23.80 -34.04
C ILE A 6 2.70 24.13 -33.42
N PHE A 7 3.00 23.67 -32.21
CA PHE A 7 4.39 23.42 -31.81
C PHE A 7 4.52 22.09 -31.06
N LEU A 8 5.49 21.32 -31.56
CA LEU A 8 5.90 19.97 -31.20
C LEU A 8 6.99 19.99 -30.12
N VAL A 9 6.91 18.99 -29.22
CA VAL A 9 7.97 18.06 -28.73
C VAL A 9 9.27 18.63 -28.12
N ALA A 10 9.59 18.17 -26.90
CA ALA A 10 10.92 17.62 -26.57
C ALA A 10 10.86 16.75 -25.29
N VAL A 11 11.13 15.44 -25.46
CA VAL A 11 11.50 14.49 -24.40
C VAL A 11 13.02 14.50 -24.31
N LEU A 12 13.60 14.59 -23.11
CA LEU A 12 14.98 14.17 -22.84
C LEU A 12 15.11 13.65 -21.40
N ALA A 13 15.52 12.39 -21.29
CA ALA A 13 15.85 11.69 -20.06
C ALA A 13 17.29 12.00 -19.65
N VAL A 14 17.56 12.16 -18.36
CA VAL A 14 18.90 11.99 -17.79
C VAL A 14 18.79 11.22 -16.47
N SER A 15 19.30 10.00 -16.54
CA SER A 15 19.65 9.11 -15.43
C SER A 15 20.83 9.66 -14.63
N GLY A 16 20.73 9.65 -13.30
CA GLY A 16 21.85 9.94 -12.40
C GLY A 16 21.79 9.08 -11.15
N ALA A 17 22.54 7.97 -11.13
CA ALA A 17 22.84 7.20 -9.93
C ALA A 17 24.28 7.50 -9.51
N PRO A 18 24.58 7.77 -8.23
CA PRO A 18 25.95 7.78 -7.76
C PRO A 18 26.34 6.34 -7.39
N ALA A 19 27.26 5.76 -8.16
CA ALA A 19 28.10 4.66 -7.71
C ALA A 19 29.30 5.27 -6.98
N LEU A 20 29.43 5.03 -5.67
CA LEU A 20 30.68 5.22 -4.95
C LEU A 20 31.37 3.85 -4.83
N ALA A 21 32.56 3.77 -5.39
CA ALA A 21 33.47 2.65 -5.31
C ALA A 21 34.61 2.97 -4.33
N GLN A 22 35.30 1.90 -3.89
CA GLN A 22 36.64 1.85 -3.27
C GLN A 22 36.71 2.20 -1.76
N SER A 23 37.52 1.57 -0.91
CA SER A 23 38.53 0.49 -1.04
C SER A 23 38.99 0.08 0.38
N ARG A 24 39.41 -1.18 0.58
CA ARG A 24 40.79 -1.59 0.95
C ARG A 24 40.82 -2.97 1.61
N SER A 25 41.77 -3.75 1.10
CA SER A 25 42.30 -5.01 1.60
C SER A 25 43.23 -4.77 2.80
N MET A 26 43.28 -5.68 3.77
CA MET A 26 44.49 -6.46 4.12
C MET A 26 44.36 -7.22 5.46
N ASN A 27 44.91 -8.43 5.44
CA ASN A 27 45.59 -9.16 6.52
C ASN A 27 44.92 -10.37 7.22
N SER A 28 45.47 -11.54 6.83
CA SER A 28 45.95 -12.68 7.64
C SER A 28 44.99 -13.63 8.38
N VAL A 29 45.05 -14.89 7.93
CA VAL A 29 44.65 -16.21 8.51
C VAL A 29 45.72 -16.61 9.57
N PRO A 30 45.51 -17.44 10.65
CA PRO A 30 44.92 -18.79 10.58
C PRO A 30 44.17 -19.41 11.80
N GLU A 31 43.60 -20.59 11.50
CA GLU A 31 43.41 -21.80 12.32
C GLU A 31 42.18 -22.04 13.24
N ALA A 32 41.52 -23.16 12.88
CA ALA A 32 41.02 -24.26 13.73
C ALA A 32 39.86 -24.03 14.71
N HIS A 33 38.66 -24.46 14.31
CA HIS A 33 37.97 -25.53 15.06
C HIS A 33 36.99 -26.28 14.16
N GLU A 34 37.37 -27.52 13.86
CA GLU A 34 36.51 -28.57 13.34
C GLU A 34 35.55 -28.98 14.46
N GLN A 35 34.31 -28.48 14.42
CA GLN A 35 33.21 -29.05 15.19
C GLN A 35 32.27 -29.76 14.23
N SER A 36 32.54 -31.05 14.09
CA SER A 36 31.58 -32.08 13.69
C SER A 36 30.32 -31.93 14.56
N ILE A 37 29.25 -31.38 13.97
CA ILE A 37 27.88 -31.59 14.47
C ILE A 37 27.24 -32.60 13.54
N ASN A 38 27.53 -33.85 13.83
CA ASN A 38 26.83 -34.99 13.27
C ASN A 38 25.47 -35.10 13.99
N GLY A 39 24.39 -35.13 13.19
CA GLY A 39 23.09 -35.70 13.56
C GLY A 39 22.20 -34.90 14.50
N GLN A 40 21.44 -33.91 13.98
CA GLN A 40 20.07 -33.57 14.45
C GLN A 40 19.31 -32.46 13.68
N ASN A 41 19.82 -31.94 12.56
CA ASN A 41 19.19 -30.78 11.88
C ASN A 41 18.26 -31.10 10.70
N SER A 42 18.07 -32.37 10.31
CA SER A 42 17.34 -32.71 9.08
C SER A 42 15.82 -32.54 9.13
N VAL A 43 15.22 -32.12 10.25
CA VAL A 43 13.76 -31.94 10.38
C VAL A 43 13.34 -30.46 10.45
N ARG A 44 14.28 -29.50 10.51
CA ARG A 44 13.97 -28.06 10.68
C ARG A 44 14.36 -27.16 9.51
N ASP A 45 15.10 -27.67 8.54
CA ASP A 45 15.56 -26.91 7.37
C ASP A 45 14.58 -26.92 6.18
N GLU A 46 13.54 -27.75 6.20
CA GLU A 46 12.71 -27.99 5.01
C GLU A 46 11.67 -26.89 4.72
N HIS A 47 11.56 -25.85 5.57
CA HIS A 47 10.56 -24.79 5.35
C HIS A 47 10.98 -23.37 5.77
N ARG A 48 12.27 -23.07 5.89
CA ARG A 48 12.70 -21.71 6.20
C ARG A 48 12.65 -20.86 4.93
N PRO A 49 11.77 -19.85 4.84
CA PRO A 49 11.68 -19.04 3.64
C PRO A 49 13.01 -18.32 3.41
N THR A 50 13.48 -18.34 2.16
CA THR A 50 14.74 -17.66 1.80
C THR A 50 14.60 -16.16 2.07
N ALA A 51 15.73 -15.48 2.33
CA ALA A 51 15.74 -14.02 2.49
C ALA A 51 15.06 -13.31 1.31
N ARG A 52 15.17 -13.85 0.09
CA ARG A 52 14.49 -13.36 -1.10
C ARG A 52 12.96 -13.48 -1.02
N GLN A 53 12.43 -14.60 -0.51
CA GLN A 53 10.98 -14.80 -0.31
C GLN A 53 10.43 -13.86 0.76
N LEU A 54 11.16 -13.68 1.87
CA LEU A 54 10.78 -12.72 2.93
C LEU A 54 10.81 -11.27 2.41
N ASN A 55 11.86 -10.86 1.69
CA ASN A 55 11.94 -9.53 1.11
C ASN A 55 10.84 -9.28 0.06
N THR A 56 10.50 -10.29 -0.75
CA THR A 56 9.42 -10.19 -1.75
C THR A 56 8.05 -10.05 -1.08
N SER A 57 7.77 -10.86 -0.07
CA SER A 57 6.49 -10.81 0.66
C SER A 57 6.36 -9.51 1.46
N ALA A 58 7.41 -9.07 2.17
CA ALA A 58 7.46 -7.78 2.84
C ALA A 58 7.23 -6.63 1.84
N GLY A 59 7.91 -6.63 0.70
CA GLY A 59 7.72 -5.62 -0.35
C GLY A 59 6.31 -5.60 -0.93
N ARG A 60 5.63 -6.74 -1.06
CA ARG A 60 4.20 -6.80 -1.44
C ARG A 60 3.31 -6.23 -0.34
N TYR A 61 3.56 -6.58 0.91
CA TYR A 61 2.81 -6.08 2.07
C TYR A 61 2.88 -4.55 2.17
N TYR A 62 4.08 -3.95 2.10
CA TYR A 62 4.25 -2.50 2.17
C TYR A 62 3.54 -1.77 1.03
N ARG A 63 3.60 -2.30 -0.21
CA ARG A 63 2.90 -1.73 -1.36
C ARG A 63 1.38 -1.80 -1.22
N MET A 64 0.86 -2.91 -0.70
CA MET A 64 -0.57 -3.05 -0.41
C MET A 64 -1.01 -2.07 0.68
N ARG A 65 -0.24 -1.96 1.77
CA ARG A 65 -0.51 -1.05 2.88
C ARG A 65 -0.45 0.42 2.45
N SER A 66 0.50 0.80 1.61
CA SER A 66 0.61 2.17 1.10
C SER A 66 -0.58 2.55 0.23
N ARG A 67 -1.04 1.65 -0.64
CA ARG A 67 -2.26 1.83 -1.44
C ARG A 67 -3.50 1.96 -0.56
N ALA A 68 -3.66 1.09 0.45
CA ALA A 68 -4.77 1.18 1.39
C ALA A 68 -4.80 2.51 2.14
N ARG A 69 -3.63 3.01 2.59
CA ARG A 69 -3.51 4.33 3.24
C ARG A 69 -3.83 5.48 2.28
N ALA A 70 -3.39 5.40 1.02
CA ALA A 70 -3.70 6.41 0.02
C ALA A 70 -5.21 6.50 -0.22
N GLN A 71 -5.86 5.35 -0.31
CA GLN A 71 -7.30 5.26 -0.47
C GLN A 71 -8.09 5.79 0.73
N ASP A 72 -7.70 5.44 1.95
CA ASP A 72 -8.32 6.01 3.16
C ASP A 72 -8.23 7.54 3.18
N ARG A 73 -7.08 8.12 2.80
CA ARG A 73 -6.94 9.59 2.70
C ARG A 73 -7.88 10.20 1.66
N MET A 74 -8.07 9.54 0.52
CA MET A 74 -9.01 10.00 -0.51
C MET A 74 -10.45 9.99 0.01
N ASP A 75 -10.85 8.93 0.71
CA ASP A 75 -12.19 8.81 1.27
C ASP A 75 -12.45 9.87 2.35
N ARG A 76 -11.46 10.16 3.22
CA ARG A 76 -11.57 11.24 4.22
C ARG A 76 -11.75 12.61 3.57
N ARG A 77 -11.03 12.87 2.47
CA ARG A 77 -11.16 14.12 1.69
C ARG A 77 -12.54 14.20 1.04
N ALA A 78 -13.02 13.11 0.46
CA ALA A 78 -14.35 13.04 -0.14
C ALA A 78 -15.44 13.31 0.90
N TYR A 79 -15.33 12.70 2.09
CA TYR A 79 -16.24 12.99 3.20
C TYR A 79 -16.20 14.47 3.62
N ALA A 80 -15.01 15.03 3.79
CA ALA A 80 -14.86 16.44 4.14
C ALA A 80 -15.46 17.38 3.09
N ALA A 81 -15.27 17.08 1.80
CA ALA A 81 -15.87 17.82 0.70
C ALA A 81 -17.40 17.71 0.70
N ALA A 82 -17.95 16.50 0.87
CA ALA A 82 -19.39 16.27 0.93
C ALA A 82 -20.05 17.00 2.11
N ILE A 83 -19.41 17.00 3.28
CA ILE A 83 -19.88 17.74 4.45
C ILE A 83 -19.84 19.25 4.21
N THR A 84 -18.75 19.76 3.62
CA THR A 84 -18.63 21.19 3.32
C THR A 84 -19.65 21.64 2.26
N ALA A 85 -19.95 20.79 1.28
CA ALA A 85 -20.95 21.07 0.26
C ALA A 85 -22.40 21.02 0.79
N ARG A 86 -22.66 20.21 1.83
CA ARG A 86 -24.00 20.07 2.42
C ARG A 86 -24.27 21.08 3.54
N HIS A 87 -23.23 21.52 4.23
CA HIS A 87 -23.33 22.43 5.36
C HIS A 87 -22.63 23.74 5.00
N ASP A 88 -23.42 24.79 4.77
CA ASP A 88 -22.91 26.15 4.48
C ASP A 88 -22.14 26.78 5.66
N ARG A 89 -22.20 26.16 6.84
CA ARG A 89 -21.58 26.65 8.08
C ARG A 89 -20.32 25.85 8.43
N ALA A 90 -19.43 26.52 9.16
CA ALA A 90 -18.21 25.92 9.69
C ALA A 90 -18.52 24.69 10.56
N VAL A 91 -18.29 23.50 10.01
CA VAL A 91 -18.35 22.24 10.75
C VAL A 91 -17.06 22.08 11.57
N ASN A 92 -17.19 21.85 12.88
CA ASN A 92 -16.05 21.56 13.72
C ASN A 92 -15.46 20.18 13.37
N ARG A 93 -14.35 20.18 12.61
CA ARG A 93 -13.66 18.97 12.14
C ARG A 93 -12.93 18.21 13.26
N TYR A 94 -12.78 18.82 14.43
CA TYR A 94 -12.16 18.20 15.60
C TYR A 94 -13.19 17.59 16.56
N ASP A 95 -14.48 17.77 16.28
CA ASP A 95 -15.55 17.13 17.06
C ASP A 95 -15.41 15.59 16.97
N ARG A 96 -15.50 14.91 18.12
CA ARG A 96 -15.48 13.44 18.19
C ARG A 96 -16.55 12.80 17.31
N ARG A 97 -17.74 13.41 17.22
CA ARG A 97 -18.84 12.97 16.36
C ARG A 97 -18.44 13.02 14.89
N TYR A 98 -17.84 14.11 14.45
CA TYR A 98 -17.33 14.27 13.08
C TYR A 98 -16.28 13.21 12.76
N LEU A 99 -15.31 13.01 13.65
CA LEU A 99 -14.24 12.01 13.45
C LEU A 99 -14.78 10.58 13.40
N ARG A 100 -15.77 10.24 14.24
CA ARG A 100 -16.46 8.94 14.19
C ARG A 100 -17.21 8.76 12.87
N GLN A 101 -17.95 9.77 12.41
CA GLN A 101 -18.68 9.69 11.13
C GLN A 101 -17.75 9.57 9.94
N GLN A 102 -16.64 10.33 9.93
CA GLN A 102 -15.62 10.22 8.91
C GLN A 102 -15.03 8.80 8.88
N THR A 103 -14.74 8.22 10.04
CA THR A 103 -14.19 6.85 10.14
C THR A 103 -15.20 5.79 9.71
N ALA A 104 -16.46 5.92 10.13
CA ALA A 104 -17.55 5.05 9.69
C ALA A 104 -17.71 5.09 8.16
N TYR A 105 -17.60 6.29 7.57
CA TYR A 105 -17.62 6.47 6.13
C TYR A 105 -16.44 5.77 5.43
N THR A 106 -15.20 5.95 5.90
CA THR A 106 -14.05 5.28 5.26
C THR A 106 -14.12 3.76 5.38
N ASN A 107 -14.62 3.24 6.52
CA ASN A 107 -14.86 1.81 6.71
C ASN A 107 -15.91 1.27 5.75
N ALA A 108 -17.01 1.99 5.55
CA ALA A 108 -18.06 1.63 4.59
C ALA A 108 -17.51 1.60 3.16
N MET A 109 -16.72 2.60 2.76
CA MET A 109 -16.09 2.64 1.43
C MET A 109 -15.06 1.51 1.23
N ALA A 110 -14.31 1.15 2.27
CA ALA A 110 -13.42 0.00 2.24
C ALA A 110 -14.17 -1.33 2.12
N ALA A 111 -15.32 -1.49 2.79
CA ALA A 111 -16.18 -2.66 2.66
C ALA A 111 -16.79 -2.75 1.25
N TRP A 112 -17.27 -1.62 0.72
CA TRP A 112 -17.85 -1.55 -0.62
C TRP A 112 -16.82 -1.96 -1.69
N ARG A 113 -15.58 -1.48 -1.60
CA ARG A 113 -14.52 -1.88 -2.53
C ARG A 113 -14.18 -3.36 -2.45
N ARG A 114 -14.19 -3.95 -1.25
CA ARG A 114 -14.02 -5.41 -1.08
C ARG A 114 -15.17 -6.18 -1.73
N GLN A 115 -16.40 -5.70 -1.58
CA GLN A 115 -17.56 -6.29 -2.23
C GLN A 115 -17.48 -6.20 -3.76
N VAL A 116 -17.12 -5.03 -4.30
CA VAL A 116 -16.92 -4.83 -5.75
C VAL A 116 -15.80 -5.73 -6.28
N ALA A 117 -14.68 -5.83 -5.57
CA ALA A 117 -13.59 -6.73 -5.95
C ALA A 117 -14.06 -8.19 -5.96
N ALA A 118 -14.75 -8.64 -4.91
CA ALA A 118 -15.30 -10.00 -4.85
C ALA A 118 -16.29 -10.27 -6.00
N CYS A 119 -17.15 -9.30 -6.33
CA CYS A 119 -18.05 -9.39 -7.46
C CYS A 119 -17.29 -9.55 -8.79
N LYS A 120 -16.26 -8.73 -9.03
CA LYS A 120 -15.39 -8.83 -10.22
C LYS A 120 -14.65 -10.17 -10.31
N HIS A 121 -14.35 -10.79 -9.17
CA HIS A 121 -13.77 -12.14 -9.09
C HIS A 121 -14.82 -13.27 -9.21
N GLY A 122 -16.06 -12.96 -9.59
CA GLY A 122 -17.09 -13.96 -9.87
C GLY A 122 -17.96 -14.35 -8.66
N ASN A 123 -17.80 -13.70 -7.51
CA ASN A 123 -18.67 -13.96 -6.36
C ASN A 123 -20.06 -13.35 -6.58
N ARG A 124 -20.99 -14.19 -7.06
CA ARG A 124 -22.39 -13.80 -7.33
C ARG A 124 -23.11 -13.22 -6.11
N ARG A 125 -22.80 -13.71 -4.90
CA ARG A 125 -23.40 -13.20 -3.66
C ARG A 125 -22.95 -11.78 -3.38
N ALA A 126 -21.67 -11.47 -3.59
CA ALA A 126 -21.14 -10.11 -3.44
C ALA A 126 -21.75 -9.14 -4.46
N CYS A 127 -21.98 -9.59 -5.70
CA CYS A 127 -22.63 -8.78 -6.72
C CYS A 127 -24.08 -8.42 -6.39
N LYS A 128 -24.83 -9.33 -5.75
CA LYS A 128 -26.24 -9.13 -5.38
C LYS A 128 -26.43 -8.53 -3.99
N ALA A 129 -25.36 -8.45 -3.19
CA ALA A 129 -25.43 -7.87 -1.85
C ALA A 129 -25.70 -6.35 -1.94
N PRO A 130 -26.46 -5.78 -0.98
CA PRO A 130 -26.69 -4.35 -0.95
C PRO A 130 -25.39 -3.59 -0.65
N SER A 131 -25.33 -2.32 -1.08
CA SER A 131 -24.22 -1.43 -0.72
C SER A 131 -24.10 -1.28 0.81
N PRO A 132 -22.89 -1.29 1.38
CA PRO A 132 -22.70 -1.14 2.81
C PRO A 132 -23.24 0.20 3.31
N ARG A 133 -24.06 0.17 4.35
CA ARG A 133 -24.61 1.37 4.98
C ARG A 133 -23.61 1.93 5.98
N VAL A 134 -23.32 3.23 5.90
CA VAL A 134 -22.39 3.93 6.81
C VAL A 134 -22.79 3.76 8.28
N ALA A 135 -24.10 3.75 8.57
CA ALA A 135 -24.65 3.57 9.91
C ALA A 135 -24.23 2.24 10.58
N ASN A 136 -23.86 1.22 9.82
CA ASN A 136 -23.42 -0.07 10.36
C ASN A 136 -21.97 -0.04 10.88
N PHE A 137 -21.26 1.07 10.69
CA PHE A 137 -19.86 1.26 11.08
C PHE A 137 -19.68 2.37 12.14
N TYR A 138 -20.78 2.89 12.68
CA TYR A 138 -20.82 4.03 13.60
C TYR A 138 -20.86 3.60 15.07
#